data_AF-A0A3D3X9C1-F1
#
_entry.id   AF-A0A3D3X9C1-F1
#
_cell.length_a   1.000
_cell.length_b   1.000
_cell.length_c   1.000
_cell.angle_alpha   90.00
_cell.angle_beta   90.00
_cell.angle_gamma   90.00
#
_symmetry.space_group_name_H-M   'P 1'
#
loop_
_entity.id
_entity.type
_entity.pdbx_description
1 polymer ?
#
loop_
_entity_poly.entity_id
_entity_poly.type
_entity_poly.pdbx_seq_one_letter_code
_entity_poly.pdbx_strand_id
1 'polypeptide(L)'
;MQAGERLTRAFRVNLTALSLLTLVVGMFLIYNTVTFSVVQRFDLIGRMRVIGMTRSEVLNWILLEALMIGVLGTVLGLVLGVTLAGILLDQVTQTMNDLYFVQTVNSLNFSLFSLIKSIALGVGATLIAAYLPAREAASVKPVLVLKKSLTEEHQKIRFMILGGVGFLGMLAGFVTLQWGNEGLWVSYSGVFMLIIGSALLVPFLTLVFSRLFKPLSTRIFGVFGGMTLRGIESQLSRTGVAIAALTVAVASTNSLDLMVSSFRTAVSSWLQSQLRADIYLSPPSLLSNQNSQFIDNLLVNKYSSLPEVDFTSYYRRFQTESNGSRI
;
A
#
# COMPACT_ATOMS: atom_id res chain seq x y z
N MET A 1 -2.62 21.77 22.44
CA MET A 1 -1.48 20.88 22.09
C MET A 1 -1.90 19.46 21.68
N GLN A 2 -2.84 18.81 22.37
CA GLN A 2 -3.26 17.42 22.07
C GLN A 2 -3.85 17.17 20.66
N ALA A 3 -4.50 18.16 20.03
CA ALA A 3 -5.07 18.01 18.69
C ALA A 3 -4.00 17.87 17.59
N GLY A 4 -2.88 18.60 17.72
CA GLY A 4 -1.76 18.51 16.77
C GLY A 4 -1.07 17.15 16.82
N GLU A 5 -0.81 16.63 18.01
CA GLU A 5 -0.21 15.30 18.18
C GLU A 5 -1.10 14.17 17.62
N ARG A 6 -2.42 14.28 17.76
CA ARG A 6 -3.38 13.31 17.20
C ARG A 6 -3.37 13.34 15.67
N LEU A 7 -3.33 14.51 15.05
CA LEU A 7 -3.22 14.66 13.59
C LEU A 7 -1.91 14.08 13.07
N THR A 8 -0.77 14.45 13.66
CA THR A 8 0.54 13.92 13.24
C THR A 8 0.63 12.40 13.41
N ARG A 9 0.07 11.85 14.50
CA ARG A 9 0.00 10.40 14.71
C ARG A 9 -0.85 9.71 13.65
N ALA A 10 -2.03 10.26 13.33
CA ALA A 10 -2.91 9.72 12.29
C ALA A 10 -2.22 9.70 10.91
N PHE A 11 -1.54 10.79 10.53
CA PHE A 11 -0.76 10.84 9.28
C PHE A 11 0.35 9.80 9.24
N ARG A 12 1.15 9.70 10.30
CA ARG A 12 2.26 8.72 10.36
C ARG A 12 1.76 7.29 10.22
N VAL A 13 0.65 6.99 10.88
CA VAL A 13 0.05 5.66 10.89
C VAL A 13 -0.56 5.33 9.52
N ASN A 14 -1.22 6.28 8.86
CA ASN A 14 -1.70 6.14 7.50
C ASN A 14 -0.55 5.88 6.50
N LEU A 15 0.50 6.70 6.52
CA LEU A 15 1.68 6.51 5.65
C LEU A 15 2.35 5.15 5.88
N THR A 16 2.41 4.70 7.14
CA THR A 16 2.95 3.38 7.47
C THR A 16 2.12 2.27 6.84
N ALA A 17 0.79 2.36 6.88
CA ALA A 17 -0.10 1.39 6.27
C ALA A 17 0.07 1.30 4.75
N LEU A 18 0.18 2.46 4.08
CA LEU A 18 0.43 2.51 2.64
C LEU A 18 1.79 1.90 2.29
N SER A 19 2.83 2.17 3.09
CA SER A 19 4.16 1.58 2.87
C SER A 19 4.15 0.04 2.99
N LEU A 20 3.40 -0.49 3.96
CA LEU A 20 3.23 -1.94 4.13
C LEU A 20 2.41 -2.55 2.99
N LEU A 21 1.38 -1.84 2.51
CA LEU A 21 0.60 -2.25 1.35
C LEU A 21 1.50 -2.36 0.11
N THR A 22 2.29 -1.32 -0.19
CA THR A 22 3.24 -1.33 -1.31
C THR A 22 4.24 -2.48 -1.19
N LEU A 23 4.71 -2.78 0.02
CA LEU A 23 5.59 -3.92 0.28
C LEU A 23 4.92 -5.25 -0.08
N VAL A 24 3.65 -5.45 0.30
CA VAL A 24 2.89 -6.65 -0.08
C VAL A 24 2.71 -6.74 -1.60
N VAL A 25 2.37 -5.65 -2.28
CA VAL A 25 2.28 -5.63 -3.75
C VAL A 25 3.63 -6.01 -4.39
N GLY A 26 4.73 -5.46 -3.88
CA GLY A 26 6.08 -5.81 -4.31
C GLY A 26 6.39 -7.30 -4.12
N MET A 27 6.00 -7.89 -2.98
CA MET A 27 6.16 -9.33 -2.73
C MET A 27 5.40 -10.18 -3.76
N PHE A 28 4.19 -9.78 -4.16
CA PHE A 28 3.45 -10.49 -5.23
C PHE A 28 4.18 -10.42 -6.58
N LEU A 29 4.77 -9.27 -6.93
CA LEU A 29 5.56 -9.13 -8.16
C LEU A 29 6.82 -10.00 -8.13
N ILE A 30 7.52 -10.04 -7.00
CA ILE A 30 8.68 -10.90 -6.80
C ILE A 30 8.27 -12.38 -6.93
N TYR A 31 7.20 -12.78 -6.25
CA TYR A 31 6.66 -14.15 -6.34
C TYR A 31 6.39 -14.56 -7.79
N ASN A 32 5.70 -13.71 -8.55
CA ASN A 32 5.38 -13.98 -9.95
C ASN A 32 6.66 -14.08 -10.81
N THR A 33 7.60 -13.17 -10.61
CA THR A 33 8.87 -13.14 -11.35
C THR A 33 9.71 -14.39 -11.09
N VAL A 34 9.86 -14.77 -9.82
CA VAL A 34 10.61 -15.97 -9.43
C VAL A 34 9.90 -17.24 -9.94
N THR A 35 8.58 -17.31 -9.81
CA THR A 35 7.79 -18.42 -10.38
C THR A 35 8.03 -18.56 -11.87
N PHE A 36 7.99 -17.45 -12.61
CA PHE A 36 8.21 -17.45 -14.04
C PHE A 36 9.65 -17.91 -14.40
N SER A 37 10.66 -17.37 -13.74
CA SER A 37 12.07 -17.75 -13.91
C SER A 37 12.28 -19.25 -13.65
N VAL A 38 11.70 -19.77 -12.57
CA VAL A 38 11.75 -21.20 -12.21
C VAL A 38 11.15 -22.07 -13.30
N VAL A 39 9.97 -21.72 -13.81
CA VAL A 39 9.32 -22.57 -14.82
C VAL A 39 10.05 -22.52 -16.16
N GLN A 40 10.65 -21.39 -16.53
CA GLN A 40 11.53 -21.34 -17.71
C GLN A 40 12.75 -22.24 -17.57
N ARG A 41 13.24 -22.43 -16.34
CA ARG A 41 14.40 -23.29 -16.02
C ARG A 41 14.00 -24.70 -15.58
N PHE A 42 12.74 -25.10 -15.76
CA PHE A 42 12.23 -26.38 -15.27
C PHE A 42 13.05 -27.59 -15.75
N ASP A 43 13.39 -27.63 -17.05
CA ASP A 43 14.19 -28.70 -17.64
C ASP A 43 15.63 -28.72 -17.12
N LEU A 44 16.22 -27.53 -16.88
CA LEU A 44 17.57 -27.40 -16.33
C LEU A 44 17.61 -27.91 -14.89
N ILE A 45 16.66 -27.50 -14.06
CA ILE A 45 16.52 -27.96 -12.67
C ILE A 45 16.29 -29.48 -12.66
N GLY A 46 15.48 -29.99 -13.58
CA GLY A 46 15.27 -31.42 -13.79
C GLY A 46 16.55 -32.18 -14.08
N ARG A 47 17.36 -31.71 -15.02
CA ARG A 47 18.66 -32.31 -15.37
C ARG A 47 19.64 -32.24 -14.20
N MET A 48 19.72 -31.12 -13.49
CA MET A 48 20.58 -30.98 -12.31
C MET A 48 20.18 -31.96 -11.19
N ARG A 49 18.87 -32.20 -11.00
CA ARG A 49 18.36 -33.19 -10.05
C ARG A 49 18.66 -34.64 -10.46
N VAL A 50 18.81 -34.93 -11.76
CA VAL A 50 19.19 -36.27 -12.27
C VAL A 50 20.68 -36.55 -12.03
N ILE A 51 21.55 -35.55 -12.17
CA ILE A 51 23.00 -35.69 -11.90
C ILE A 51 23.35 -35.69 -10.40
N GLY A 52 22.36 -35.62 -9.51
CA GLY A 52 22.54 -35.81 -8.06
C GLY A 52 22.27 -34.58 -7.19
N MET A 53 21.90 -33.43 -7.75
CA MET A 53 21.60 -32.23 -6.96
C MET A 53 20.44 -32.48 -5.99
N THR A 54 20.64 -32.18 -4.72
CA THR A 54 19.66 -32.33 -3.65
C THR A 54 18.59 -31.23 -3.72
N ARG A 55 17.46 -31.45 -3.05
CA ARG A 55 16.38 -30.45 -2.98
C ARG A 55 16.85 -29.16 -2.28
N SER A 56 17.67 -29.32 -1.23
CA SER A 56 18.20 -28.21 -0.45
C SER A 56 19.18 -27.36 -1.27
N GLU A 57 20.00 -27.97 -2.12
CA GLU A 57 20.89 -27.25 -3.03
C GLU A 57 20.11 -26.43 -4.05
N VAL A 58 19.05 -26.99 -4.65
CA VAL A 58 18.21 -26.25 -5.62
C VAL A 58 17.52 -25.07 -4.93
N LEU A 59 16.97 -25.31 -3.73
CA LEU A 59 16.31 -24.27 -2.95
C LEU A 59 17.29 -23.15 -2.61
N ASN A 60 18.47 -23.49 -2.08
CA ASN A 60 19.49 -22.52 -1.72
C ASN A 60 20.00 -21.75 -2.94
N TRP A 61 20.18 -22.40 -4.08
CA TRP A 61 20.61 -21.75 -5.31
C TRP A 61 19.61 -20.67 -5.77
N ILE A 62 18.32 -20.98 -5.79
CA ILE A 62 17.27 -20.02 -6.15
C ILE A 62 17.15 -18.89 -5.11
N LEU A 63 17.23 -19.22 -3.82
CA LEU A 63 17.19 -18.21 -2.76
C LEU A 63 18.40 -17.27 -2.81
N LEU A 64 19.58 -17.77 -3.17
CA LEU A 64 20.80 -16.97 -3.30
C LEU A 64 20.70 -16.03 -4.51
N GLU A 65 20.14 -16.50 -5.64
CA GLU A 65 19.83 -15.64 -6.78
C GLU A 65 18.83 -14.53 -6.39
N ALA A 66 17.75 -14.89 -5.70
CA ALA A 66 16.76 -13.93 -5.20
C ALA A 66 17.35 -12.96 -4.17
N LEU A 67 18.27 -13.41 -3.31
CA LEU A 67 18.98 -12.59 -2.33
C LEU A 67 19.85 -11.55 -3.03
N MET A 68 20.63 -11.95 -4.04
CA MET A 68 21.50 -11.02 -4.80
C MET A 68 20.67 -9.92 -5.47
N ILE A 69 19.58 -10.30 -6.14
CA ILE A 69 18.66 -9.35 -6.77
C ILE A 69 17.97 -8.47 -5.70
N GLY A 70 17.55 -9.07 -4.58
CA GLY A 70 16.90 -8.38 -3.47
C GLY A 70 17.80 -7.36 -2.77
N VAL A 71 19.08 -7.67 -2.58
CA VAL A 71 20.08 -6.75 -2.02
C VAL A 71 20.28 -5.56 -2.96
N LEU A 72 20.49 -5.82 -4.26
CA LEU A 72 20.63 -4.74 -5.25
C LEU A 72 19.38 -3.87 -5.31
N GLY A 73 18.19 -4.49 -5.34
CA GLY A 73 16.91 -3.77 -5.33
C GLY A 73 16.70 -2.96 -4.05
N THR A 74 17.11 -3.48 -2.89
CA THR A 74 17.02 -2.77 -1.60
C THR A 74 17.95 -1.57 -1.57
N VAL A 75 19.19 -1.71 -2.05
CA VAL A 75 20.14 -0.59 -2.14
C VAL A 75 19.61 0.50 -3.06
N LEU A 76 19.15 0.14 -4.27
CA LEU A 76 18.57 1.09 -5.22
C LEU A 76 17.30 1.76 -4.65
N GLY A 77 16.42 0.99 -4.01
CA GLY A 77 15.20 1.49 -3.40
C GLY A 77 15.48 2.46 -2.24
N LEU A 78 16.52 2.20 -1.44
CA LEU A 78 16.96 3.11 -0.38
C LEU A 78 17.51 4.42 -0.96
N VAL A 79 18.38 4.34 -1.97
CA VAL A 79 18.93 5.53 -2.64
C VAL A 79 17.79 6.38 -3.21
N LEU A 80 16.90 5.76 -4.00
CA LEU A 80 15.74 6.46 -4.59
C LEU A 80 14.79 7.02 -3.53
N GLY A 81 14.51 6.25 -2.48
CA GLY A 81 13.65 6.67 -1.38
C GLY A 81 14.21 7.88 -0.62
N VAL A 82 15.51 7.88 -0.34
CA VAL A 82 16.20 9.01 0.31
C VAL A 82 16.21 10.24 -0.60
N THR A 83 16.52 10.07 -1.90
CA THR A 83 16.52 11.19 -2.85
C THR A 83 15.12 11.80 -3.01
N LEU A 84 14.08 10.98 -3.11
CA LEU A 84 12.70 11.45 -3.22
C LEU A 84 12.25 12.13 -1.92
N ALA A 85 12.61 11.57 -0.76
CA ALA A 85 12.30 12.20 0.53
C ALA A 85 12.93 13.59 0.64
N GLY A 86 14.18 13.76 0.20
CA GLY A 86 14.86 15.06 0.14
C GLY A 86 14.11 16.06 -0.75
N ILE A 87 13.80 15.68 -1.99
CA ILE A 87 13.07 16.54 -2.95
C ILE A 87 11.70 16.96 -2.39
N LEU A 88 10.95 16.02 -1.82
CA LEU A 88 9.63 16.31 -1.25
C LEU A 88 9.71 17.21 -0.01
N LEU A 89 10.71 17.00 0.85
CA LEU A 89 10.92 17.87 2.01
C LEU A 89 11.30 19.29 1.58
N ASP A 90 12.16 19.43 0.57
CA ASP A 90 12.52 20.74 0.03
C ASP A 90 11.30 21.47 -0.53
N GLN A 91 10.44 20.79 -1.30
CA GLN A 91 9.21 21.38 -1.83
C GLN A 91 8.23 21.81 -0.73
N VAL A 92 8.02 20.97 0.28
CA VAL A 92 7.14 21.29 1.41
C VAL A 92 7.73 22.44 2.23
N THR A 93 9.04 22.44 2.46
CA THR A 93 9.72 23.47 3.26
C THR A 93 9.79 24.80 2.53
N GLN A 94 9.97 24.83 1.21
CA GLN A 94 9.86 26.05 0.40
C GLN A 94 8.45 26.65 0.50
N THR A 95 7.42 25.83 0.34
CA THR A 95 6.02 26.27 0.45
C THR A 95 5.69 26.80 1.86
N MET A 96 6.27 26.21 2.91
CA MET A 96 6.10 26.66 4.29
C MET A 96 6.92 27.91 4.63
N ASN A 97 8.15 28.02 4.12
CA ASN A 97 9.02 29.19 4.33
C ASN A 97 8.44 30.44 3.65
N ASP A 98 7.81 30.30 2.48
CA ASP A 98 7.12 31.39 1.78
C ASP A 98 5.89 31.91 2.55
N LEU A 99 5.29 31.10 3.43
CA LEU A 99 4.04 31.42 4.14
C LEU A 99 4.20 31.69 5.65
N TYR A 100 5.22 31.16 6.34
CA TYR A 100 5.22 31.11 7.83
C TYR A 100 6.55 31.39 8.56
N PHE A 101 7.59 31.94 7.91
CA PHE A 101 8.96 32.20 8.43
C PHE A 101 9.92 31.01 8.54
N VAL A 102 11.20 31.36 8.34
CA VAL A 102 12.44 30.58 8.38
C VAL A 102 12.58 29.81 9.70
N GLN A 103 12.20 28.53 9.70
CA GLN A 103 12.69 27.59 10.70
C GLN A 103 13.35 26.42 9.98
N THR A 104 14.69 26.43 10.00
CA THR A 104 15.59 25.42 9.47
C THR A 104 15.49 24.12 10.27
N VAL A 105 14.40 23.38 10.14
CA VAL A 105 14.38 21.95 10.53
C VAL A 105 14.97 21.15 9.37
N ASN A 106 16.24 21.41 9.07
CA ASN A 106 16.93 20.97 7.85
C ASN A 106 17.61 19.60 7.96
N SER A 107 17.42 18.85 9.05
CA SER A 107 18.10 17.57 9.24
C SER A 107 17.13 16.41 9.14
N LEU A 108 17.19 15.71 8.00
CA LEU A 108 16.75 14.32 7.90
C LEU A 108 17.52 13.49 8.94
N ASN A 109 16.94 13.30 10.12
CA ASN A 109 17.50 12.44 11.15
C ASN A 109 17.26 10.98 10.75
N PHE A 110 18.16 10.43 9.93
CA PHE A 110 18.22 9.01 9.65
C PHE A 110 18.72 8.28 10.89
N SER A 111 17.78 7.76 11.69
CA SER A 111 18.14 6.80 12.73
C SER A 111 18.73 5.55 12.08
N LEU A 112 19.84 5.04 12.63
CA LEU A 112 20.42 3.75 12.26
C LEU A 112 19.36 2.63 12.30
N PHE A 113 18.43 2.73 13.24
CA PHE A 113 17.32 1.79 13.37
C PHE A 113 16.40 1.79 12.14
N SER A 114 16.09 2.96 11.56
CA SER A 114 15.27 3.07 10.35
C SER A 114 15.97 2.45 9.15
N LEU A 115 17.29 2.65 9.01
CA LEU A 115 18.06 2.06 7.92
C LEU A 115 18.08 0.53 8.01
N ILE A 116 18.40 -0.01 9.20
CA ILE A 116 18.40 -1.45 9.44
C ILE A 116 17.01 -2.04 9.20
N LYS A 117 15.96 -1.38 9.68
CA LYS A 117 14.58 -1.81 9.46
C LYS A 117 14.22 -1.87 7.97
N SER A 118 14.59 -0.86 7.19
CA SER A 118 14.33 -0.84 5.75
C SER A 118 15.09 -1.93 5.01
N ILE A 119 16.36 -2.17 5.35
CA ILE A 119 17.16 -3.26 4.77
C ILE A 119 16.54 -4.62 5.10
N ALA A 120 16.21 -4.84 6.38
CA ALA A 120 15.58 -6.08 6.85
C ALA A 120 14.24 -6.33 6.16
N LEU A 121 13.42 -5.29 5.99
CA LEU A 121 12.15 -5.39 5.27
C LEU A 121 12.34 -5.67 3.77
N GLY A 122 13.28 -4.99 3.09
CA GLY A 122 13.52 -5.21 1.66
C GLY A 122 14.05 -6.62 1.33
N VAL A 123 15.12 -7.03 2.01
CA VAL A 123 15.72 -8.36 1.82
C VAL A 123 14.78 -9.45 2.35
N GLY A 124 14.19 -9.24 3.53
CA GLY A 124 13.27 -10.19 4.14
C GLY A 124 12.02 -10.42 3.29
N ALA A 125 11.40 -9.35 2.78
CA ALA A 125 10.24 -9.46 1.88
C ALA A 125 10.60 -10.23 0.60
N THR A 126 11.78 -9.99 0.03
CA THR A 126 12.25 -10.70 -1.17
C THR A 126 12.41 -12.19 -0.92
N LEU A 127 13.05 -12.57 0.20
CA LEU A 127 13.23 -13.98 0.56
C LEU A 127 11.91 -14.68 0.87
N ILE A 128 11.02 -14.03 1.63
CA ILE A 128 9.70 -14.59 1.95
C ILE A 128 8.89 -14.81 0.68
N ALA A 129 8.89 -13.85 -0.25
CA ALA A 129 8.20 -13.97 -1.53
C ALA A 129 8.79 -15.06 -2.44
N ALA A 130 10.12 -15.20 -2.48
CA ALA A 130 10.83 -16.19 -3.30
C ALA A 130 10.80 -17.61 -2.71
N TYR A 131 10.56 -17.76 -1.40
CA TYR A 131 10.65 -19.04 -0.72
C TYR A 131 9.65 -20.09 -1.22
N LEU A 132 8.38 -19.70 -1.38
CA LEU A 132 7.35 -20.61 -1.86
C LEU A 132 7.64 -21.16 -3.27
N PRO A 133 7.94 -20.33 -4.29
CA PRO A 133 8.26 -20.84 -5.63
C PRO A 133 9.60 -21.59 -5.66
N ALA A 134 10.60 -21.19 -4.86
CA ALA A 134 11.86 -21.93 -4.74
C ALA A 134 11.66 -23.33 -4.15
N ARG A 135 10.79 -23.47 -3.13
CA ARG A 135 10.42 -24.75 -2.54
C ARG A 135 9.65 -25.64 -3.51
N GLU A 136 8.72 -25.06 -4.27
CA GLU A 136 8.01 -25.80 -5.32
C GLU A 136 8.98 -26.31 -6.39
N ALA A 137 9.92 -25.48 -6.85
CA ALA A 137 10.99 -25.85 -7.78
C ALA A 137 11.85 -27.02 -7.27
N ALA A 138 12.27 -26.94 -6.00
CA ALA A 138 13.09 -27.98 -5.36
C ALA A 138 12.34 -29.31 -5.19
N SER A 139 11.00 -29.27 -5.10
CA SER A 139 10.16 -30.45 -4.91
C SER A 139 9.86 -31.21 -6.21
N VAL A 140 10.26 -30.69 -7.37
CA VAL A 140 10.05 -31.33 -8.68
C VAL A 140 10.66 -32.74 -8.68
N LYS A 141 9.83 -33.74 -8.97
CA LYS A 141 10.27 -35.14 -9.06
C LYS A 141 11.00 -35.34 -10.40
N PRO A 142 12.23 -35.87 -10.42
CA PRO A 142 13.00 -36.10 -11.66
C PRO A 142 12.24 -36.97 -12.68
N VAL A 143 11.45 -37.92 -12.19
CA VAL A 143 10.62 -38.82 -13.02
C VAL A 143 9.49 -38.08 -13.76
N LEU A 144 8.99 -36.94 -13.23
CA LEU A 144 7.94 -36.15 -13.87
C LEU A 144 8.46 -35.35 -15.07
N VAL A 145 9.77 -35.04 -15.13
CA VAL A 145 10.41 -34.42 -16.30
C VAL A 145 10.37 -35.38 -17.50
N LEU A 146 10.38 -36.69 -17.25
CA LEU A 146 10.35 -37.75 -18.27
C LEU A 146 8.92 -38.22 -18.61
N LYS A 147 7.90 -37.95 -17.79
CA LYS A 147 6.49 -38.30 -18.03
C LYS A 147 5.58 -37.07 -17.97
N LYS A 148 5.35 -36.45 -19.13
CA LYS A 148 4.66 -35.16 -19.31
C LYS A 148 3.15 -35.13 -18.97
N SER A 149 2.55 -36.00 -18.15
CA SER A 149 1.06 -36.03 -18.11
C SER A 149 0.32 -36.38 -16.81
N LEU A 150 0.90 -36.34 -15.61
CA LEU A 150 0.19 -36.84 -14.42
C LEU A 150 0.00 -35.84 -13.26
N THR A 151 -0.27 -34.55 -13.52
CA THR A 151 -0.54 -33.62 -12.40
C THR A 151 -1.53 -32.50 -12.71
N GLU A 152 -2.62 -32.79 -13.42
CA GLU A 152 -3.72 -31.81 -13.61
C GLU A 152 -4.80 -31.87 -12.52
N GLU A 153 -4.98 -33.00 -11.83
CA GLU A 153 -6.13 -33.18 -10.92
C GLU A 153 -5.90 -32.57 -9.53
N HIS A 154 -4.69 -32.72 -8.96
CA HIS A 154 -4.36 -32.18 -7.63
C HIS A 154 -4.31 -30.65 -7.57
N GLN A 155 -4.06 -29.98 -8.70
CA GLN A 155 -3.97 -28.52 -8.73
C GLN A 155 -5.34 -27.86 -8.58
N LYS A 156 -6.41 -28.42 -9.18
CA LYS A 156 -7.77 -27.84 -9.14
C LYS A 156 -8.34 -27.74 -7.72
N ILE A 157 -8.16 -28.79 -6.90
CA ILE A 157 -8.66 -28.83 -5.52
C ILE A 157 -7.93 -27.81 -4.65
N ARG A 158 -6.59 -27.71 -4.79
CA ARG A 158 -5.78 -26.74 -4.05
C ARG A 158 -6.23 -25.30 -4.31
N PHE A 159 -6.53 -24.93 -5.56
CA PHE A 159 -7.01 -23.58 -5.90
C PHE A 159 -8.42 -23.30 -5.39
N MET A 160 -9.30 -24.30 -5.33
CA MET A 160 -10.62 -24.14 -4.72
C MET A 160 -10.52 -23.91 -3.20
N ILE A 161 -9.62 -24.62 -2.51
CA ILE A 161 -9.34 -24.41 -1.09
C ILE A 161 -8.73 -23.02 -0.85
N LEU A 162 -7.74 -22.62 -1.67
CA LEU A 162 -7.15 -21.28 -1.61
C LEU A 162 -8.19 -20.17 -1.83
N GLY A 163 -9.11 -20.34 -2.78
CA GLY A 163 -10.21 -19.41 -3.01
C GLY A 163 -11.17 -19.34 -1.82
N GLY A 164 -11.49 -20.48 -1.20
CA GLY A 164 -12.31 -20.53 0.02
C GLY A 164 -11.64 -19.85 1.21
N VAL A 165 -10.35 -20.08 1.42
CA VAL A 165 -9.54 -19.37 2.44
C VAL A 165 -9.49 -17.88 2.15
N GLY A 166 -9.31 -17.48 0.89
CA GLY A 166 -9.34 -16.08 0.46
C GLY A 166 -10.67 -15.41 0.76
N PHE A 167 -11.79 -16.07 0.46
CA PHE A 167 -13.12 -15.56 0.74
C PHE A 167 -13.39 -15.42 2.25
N LEU A 168 -13.02 -16.41 3.06
CA LEU A 168 -13.15 -16.33 4.51
C LEU A 168 -12.26 -15.21 5.10
N GLY A 169 -11.04 -15.05 4.59
CA GLY A 169 -10.14 -13.95 4.99
C GLY A 169 -10.71 -12.58 4.62
N MET A 170 -11.30 -12.46 3.43
CA MET A 170 -11.97 -11.24 2.99
C MET A 170 -13.19 -10.91 3.87
N LEU A 171 -14.02 -11.89 4.19
CA LEU A 171 -15.16 -11.71 5.10
C LEU A 171 -14.72 -11.33 6.51
N ALA A 172 -13.70 -11.99 7.06
CA ALA A 172 -13.14 -11.64 8.36
C ALA A 172 -12.62 -10.19 8.36
N GLY A 173 -11.89 -9.78 7.32
CA GLY A 173 -11.43 -8.40 7.16
C GLY A 173 -12.57 -7.40 7.12
N PHE A 174 -13.63 -7.69 6.35
CA PHE A 174 -14.82 -6.83 6.29
C PHE A 174 -15.51 -6.70 7.65
N VAL A 175 -15.69 -7.80 8.37
CA VAL A 175 -16.33 -7.82 9.69
C VAL A 175 -15.51 -7.02 10.72
N THR A 176 -14.18 -7.14 10.70
CA THR A 176 -13.32 -6.35 11.61
C THR A 176 -13.42 -4.84 11.38
N LEU A 177 -13.70 -4.41 10.14
CA LEU A 177 -13.88 -2.98 9.84
C LEU A 177 -15.25 -2.47 10.28
N GLN A 178 -16.28 -3.30 10.25
CA GLN A 178 -17.62 -2.92 10.69
C GLN A 178 -17.78 -2.90 12.21
N TRP A 179 -16.92 -3.61 12.95
CA TRP A 179 -17.01 -3.68 14.41
C TRP A 179 -16.61 -2.38 15.14
N GLY A 180 -16.22 -1.33 14.42
CA GLY A 180 -16.15 0.04 14.96
C GLY A 180 -15.21 0.25 16.15
N ASN A 181 -14.29 -0.68 16.40
CA ASN A 181 -13.37 -0.57 17.53
C ASN A 181 -12.25 0.42 17.19
N GLU A 182 -12.02 1.43 18.03
CA GLU A 182 -11.01 2.51 17.85
C GLU A 182 -9.54 2.04 17.80
N GLY A 183 -9.31 0.72 17.82
CA GLY A 183 -7.99 0.12 17.74
C GLY A 183 -7.43 0.21 16.32
N LEU A 184 -6.53 1.16 16.07
CA LEU A 184 -5.78 1.31 14.82
C LEU A 184 -5.27 -0.03 14.26
N TRP A 185 -4.73 -0.90 15.12
CA TRP A 185 -4.22 -2.23 14.73
C TRP A 185 -5.28 -3.15 14.14
N VAL A 186 -6.51 -3.10 14.67
CA VAL A 186 -7.63 -3.92 14.19
C VAL A 186 -8.02 -3.48 12.78
N SER A 187 -8.19 -2.18 12.56
CA SER A 187 -8.53 -1.64 11.24
C SER A 187 -7.48 -1.99 10.19
N TYR A 188 -6.19 -1.87 10.50
CA TYR A 188 -5.13 -2.26 9.55
C TYR A 188 -5.10 -3.76 9.29
N SER A 189 -5.23 -4.59 10.32
CA SER A 189 -5.31 -6.02 10.13
C SER A 189 -6.49 -6.39 9.22
N GLY A 190 -7.64 -5.73 9.36
CA GLY A 190 -8.81 -5.91 8.51
C GLY A 190 -8.57 -5.54 7.06
N VAL A 191 -7.94 -4.38 6.80
CA VAL A 191 -7.57 -3.97 5.44
C VAL A 191 -6.55 -4.95 4.82
N PHE A 192 -5.54 -5.38 5.57
CA PHE A 192 -4.58 -6.39 5.10
C PHE A 192 -5.28 -7.70 4.73
N MET A 193 -6.19 -8.16 5.57
CA MET A 193 -6.94 -9.40 5.37
C MET A 193 -7.90 -9.30 4.17
N LEU A 194 -8.50 -8.13 3.94
CA LEU A 194 -9.28 -7.85 2.74
C LEU A 194 -8.43 -7.91 1.46
N ILE A 195 -7.23 -7.32 1.48
CA ILE A 195 -6.37 -7.26 0.30
C ILE A 195 -5.79 -8.65 0.00
N ILE A 196 -5.27 -9.34 1.00
CA ILE A 196 -4.76 -10.71 0.82
C ILE A 196 -5.92 -11.66 0.46
N GLY A 197 -7.06 -11.53 1.12
CA GLY A 197 -8.26 -12.31 0.86
C GLY A 197 -8.76 -12.15 -0.58
N SER A 198 -8.88 -10.91 -1.05
CA SER A 198 -9.25 -10.61 -2.44
C SER A 198 -8.22 -11.13 -3.44
N ALA A 199 -6.92 -10.98 -3.17
CA ALA A 199 -5.86 -11.52 -4.02
C ALA A 199 -5.94 -13.06 -4.16
N LEU A 200 -6.20 -13.76 -3.05
CA LEU A 200 -6.36 -15.22 -3.04
C LEU A 200 -7.66 -15.69 -3.72
N LEU A 201 -8.67 -14.83 -3.78
CA LEU A 201 -9.94 -15.09 -4.45
C LEU A 201 -9.83 -14.99 -5.98
N VAL A 202 -8.89 -14.19 -6.50
CA VAL A 202 -8.75 -13.95 -7.96
C VAL A 202 -8.58 -15.24 -8.78
N PRO A 203 -7.71 -16.21 -8.45
CA PRO A 203 -7.62 -17.47 -9.19
C PRO A 203 -8.95 -18.23 -9.24
N PHE A 204 -9.72 -18.22 -8.15
CA PHE A 204 -11.04 -18.83 -8.12
C PHE A 204 -12.02 -18.08 -9.02
N LEU A 205 -12.05 -16.74 -8.95
CA LEU A 205 -12.86 -15.91 -9.84
C LEU A 205 -12.52 -16.18 -11.30
N THR A 206 -11.24 -16.32 -11.66
CA THR A 206 -10.85 -16.62 -13.05
C THR A 206 -11.39 -17.96 -13.55
N LEU A 207 -11.51 -18.98 -12.69
CA LEU A 207 -12.18 -20.25 -13.01
C LEU A 207 -13.70 -20.09 -13.18
N VAL A 208 -14.33 -19.33 -12.29
CA VAL A 208 -15.77 -19.06 -12.38
C VAL A 208 -16.07 -18.31 -13.68
N PHE A 209 -15.25 -17.30 -14.00
CA PHE A 209 -15.36 -16.51 -15.22
C PHE A 209 -15.13 -17.35 -16.46
N SER A 210 -14.10 -18.22 -16.47
CA SER A 210 -13.83 -19.10 -17.61
C SER A 210 -15.01 -20.03 -17.89
N ARG A 211 -15.64 -20.58 -16.85
CA ARG A 211 -16.82 -21.44 -16.96
C ARG A 211 -18.06 -20.68 -17.41
N LEU A 212 -18.29 -19.48 -16.86
CA LEU A 212 -19.44 -18.65 -17.18
C LEU A 212 -19.39 -18.15 -18.63
N PHE A 213 -18.22 -17.76 -19.11
CA PHE A 213 -18.02 -17.25 -20.47
C PHE A 213 -17.81 -18.35 -21.51
N LYS A 214 -17.60 -19.60 -21.09
CA LYS A 214 -17.47 -20.74 -22.00
C LYS A 214 -18.59 -20.88 -23.03
N PRO A 215 -19.88 -20.93 -22.65
CA PRO A 215 -20.97 -21.05 -23.62
C PRO A 215 -21.00 -19.88 -24.61
N LEU A 216 -20.76 -18.66 -24.14
CA LEU A 216 -20.74 -17.46 -24.97
C LEU A 216 -19.56 -17.48 -25.96
N SER A 217 -18.37 -17.81 -25.48
CA SER A 217 -17.15 -17.91 -26.29
C SER A 217 -17.25 -19.01 -27.34
N THR A 218 -17.83 -20.17 -26.99
CA THR A 218 -18.07 -21.24 -27.97
C THR A 218 -19.11 -20.87 -29.02
N ARG A 219 -20.07 -19.99 -28.68
CA ARG A 219 -21.10 -19.54 -29.61
C ARG A 219 -20.57 -18.50 -30.61
N ILE A 220 -19.69 -17.59 -30.15
CA ILE A 220 -19.14 -16.51 -30.98
C ILE A 220 -17.90 -16.98 -31.77
N PHE A 221 -16.98 -17.67 -31.11
CA PHE A 221 -15.66 -18.04 -31.67
C PHE A 221 -15.52 -19.55 -31.96
N GLY A 222 -16.61 -20.30 -31.84
CA GLY A 222 -16.65 -21.73 -32.14
C GLY A 222 -15.73 -22.57 -31.24
N VAL A 223 -15.11 -23.58 -31.83
CA VAL A 223 -14.26 -24.56 -31.14
C VAL A 223 -13.00 -23.91 -30.55
N PHE A 224 -12.41 -22.92 -31.24
CA PHE A 224 -11.23 -22.20 -30.77
C PHE A 224 -11.51 -21.42 -29.48
N GLY A 225 -12.67 -20.77 -29.36
CA GLY A 225 -13.07 -20.08 -28.12
C GLY A 225 -13.15 -21.02 -26.92
N GLY A 226 -13.73 -22.21 -27.12
CA GLY A 226 -13.78 -23.25 -26.08
C GLY A 226 -12.42 -23.83 -25.71
N MET A 227 -11.51 -23.96 -26.68
CA MET A 227 -10.13 -24.42 -26.45
C MET A 227 -9.31 -23.40 -25.66
N THR A 228 -9.41 -22.10 -25.99
CA THR A 228 -8.70 -21.03 -25.28
C THR A 228 -9.08 -20.98 -23.80
N LEU A 229 -10.37 -21.04 -23.48
CA LEU A 229 -10.83 -21.02 -22.09
C LEU A 229 -10.37 -22.27 -21.30
N ARG A 230 -10.31 -23.44 -21.94
CA ARG A 230 -9.69 -24.64 -21.34
C ARG A 230 -8.18 -24.47 -21.12
N GLY A 231 -7.50 -23.75 -22.00
CA GLY A 231 -6.08 -23.39 -21.84
C GLY A 231 -5.83 -22.48 -20.63
N ILE A 232 -6.76 -21.55 -20.35
CA ILE A 232 -6.70 -20.72 -19.13
C ILE A 232 -6.88 -21.59 -17.89
N GLU A 233 -7.80 -22.56 -17.92
CA GLU A 233 -8.00 -23.51 -16.81
C GLU A 233 -6.78 -24.40 -16.57
N SER A 234 -6.06 -24.82 -17.61
CA SER A 234 -4.87 -25.67 -17.47
C SER A 234 -3.64 -24.89 -17.00
N GLN A 235 -3.58 -23.57 -17.23
CA GLN A 235 -2.47 -22.71 -16.80
C GLN A 235 -2.80 -21.85 -15.57
N LEU A 236 -3.92 -22.12 -14.89
CA LEU A 236 -4.47 -21.29 -13.81
C LEU A 236 -3.45 -20.93 -12.72
N SER A 237 -2.55 -21.86 -12.39
CA SER A 237 -1.49 -21.65 -11.39
C SER A 237 -0.58 -20.47 -11.73
N ARG A 238 -0.38 -20.19 -13.02
CA ARG A 238 0.39 -19.04 -13.51
C ARG A 238 -0.52 -17.85 -13.80
N THR A 239 -1.56 -18.05 -14.61
CA THR A 239 -2.41 -16.96 -15.10
C THR A 239 -3.19 -16.31 -13.95
N GLY A 240 -3.71 -17.11 -13.01
CA GLY A 240 -4.46 -16.62 -11.86
C GLY A 240 -3.61 -15.77 -10.91
N VAL A 241 -2.36 -16.17 -10.64
CA VAL A 241 -1.43 -15.38 -9.83
C VAL A 241 -1.08 -14.07 -10.51
N ALA A 242 -0.81 -14.10 -11.82
CA ALA A 242 -0.49 -12.89 -12.57
C ALA A 242 -1.67 -11.89 -12.55
N ILE A 243 -2.89 -12.39 -12.75
CA ILE A 243 -4.12 -11.58 -12.66
C ILE A 243 -4.33 -11.07 -11.23
N ALA A 244 -4.02 -11.87 -10.20
CA ALA A 244 -4.09 -11.44 -8.80
C ALA A 244 -3.13 -10.29 -8.51
N ALA A 245 -1.87 -10.42 -8.93
CA ALA A 245 -0.86 -9.38 -8.78
C ALA A 245 -1.27 -8.08 -9.50
N LEU A 246 -1.79 -8.18 -10.73
CA LEU A 246 -2.29 -7.03 -11.48
C LEU A 246 -3.49 -6.37 -10.78
N THR A 247 -4.46 -7.18 -10.33
CA THR A 247 -5.65 -6.70 -9.61
C THR A 247 -5.26 -5.96 -8.34
N VAL A 248 -4.36 -6.52 -7.54
CA VAL A 248 -3.86 -5.89 -6.30
C VAL A 248 -3.12 -4.59 -6.60
N ALA A 249 -2.28 -4.57 -7.64
CA ALA A 249 -1.56 -3.36 -8.03
C ALA A 249 -2.53 -2.24 -8.47
N VAL A 250 -3.47 -2.54 -9.37
CA VAL A 250 -4.47 -1.57 -9.85
C VAL A 250 -5.37 -1.10 -8.71
N ALA A 251 -5.85 -2.01 -7.86
CA ALA A 251 -6.67 -1.68 -6.70
C ALA A 251 -5.92 -0.79 -5.70
N SER A 252 -4.63 -1.08 -5.44
CA SER A 252 -3.78 -0.27 -4.58
C SER A 252 -3.59 1.14 -5.13
N THR A 253 -3.33 1.28 -6.43
CA THR A 253 -3.19 2.61 -7.08
C THR A 253 -4.49 3.39 -6.99
N ASN A 254 -5.62 2.78 -7.36
CA ASN A 254 -6.93 3.44 -7.25
C ASN A 254 -7.26 3.82 -5.80
N SER A 255 -6.89 2.98 -4.82
CA SER A 255 -7.09 3.29 -3.40
C SER A 255 -6.26 4.50 -2.94
N LEU A 256 -5.01 4.61 -3.40
CA LEU A 256 -4.16 5.75 -3.10
C LEU A 256 -4.72 7.04 -3.68
N ASP A 257 -5.16 6.99 -4.94
CA ASP A 257 -5.76 8.15 -5.63
C ASP A 257 -7.06 8.60 -4.94
N LEU A 258 -7.93 7.65 -4.57
CA LEU A 258 -9.16 7.92 -3.81
C LEU A 258 -8.87 8.53 -2.43
N MET A 259 -7.83 8.04 -1.75
CA MET A 259 -7.42 8.58 -0.45
C MET A 259 -6.91 10.03 -0.57
N VAL A 260 -6.02 10.29 -1.53
CA VAL A 260 -5.48 11.65 -1.77
C VAL A 260 -6.59 12.61 -2.18
N SER A 261 -7.48 12.18 -3.08
CA SER A 261 -8.63 12.97 -3.52
C SER A 261 -9.61 13.27 -2.38
N SER A 262 -9.91 12.27 -1.55
CA SER A 262 -10.80 12.43 -0.39
C SER A 262 -10.19 13.36 0.65
N PHE A 263 -8.88 13.25 0.92
CA PHE A 263 -8.18 14.15 1.83
C PHE A 263 -8.19 15.59 1.31
N ARG A 264 -7.87 15.81 0.03
CA ARG A 264 -7.93 17.13 -0.60
C ARG A 264 -9.33 17.73 -0.48
N THR A 265 -10.36 16.94 -0.74
CA THR A 265 -11.76 17.35 -0.64
C THR A 265 -12.15 17.67 0.81
N ALA A 266 -11.70 16.88 1.78
CA ALA A 266 -11.94 17.13 3.19
C ALA A 266 -11.28 18.43 3.67
N VAL A 267 -10.02 18.67 3.27
CA VAL A 267 -9.31 19.91 3.60
C VAL A 267 -9.95 21.11 2.91
N SER A 268 -10.34 21.01 1.65
CA SER A 268 -11.02 22.12 0.96
C SER A 268 -12.37 22.43 1.60
N SER A 269 -13.12 21.41 1.98
CA SER A 269 -14.41 21.56 2.66
C SER A 269 -14.22 22.17 4.06
N TRP A 270 -13.19 21.74 4.78
CA TRP A 270 -12.83 22.31 6.08
C TRP A 270 -12.40 23.78 5.96
N LEU A 271 -11.55 24.11 4.99
CA LEU A 271 -11.13 25.48 4.72
C LEU A 271 -12.32 26.37 4.37
N GLN A 272 -13.24 25.92 3.51
CA GLN A 272 -14.47 26.66 3.21
C GLN A 272 -15.37 26.82 4.45
N SER A 273 -15.37 25.84 5.36
CA SER A 273 -16.14 25.92 6.60
C SER A 273 -15.53 26.84 7.65
N GLN A 274 -14.20 26.97 7.69
CA GLN A 274 -13.47 27.79 8.66
C GLN A 274 -13.22 29.21 8.16
N LEU A 275 -12.84 29.35 6.88
CA LEU A 275 -12.56 30.62 6.24
C LEU A 275 -13.81 31.20 5.60
N ARG A 276 -14.84 31.45 6.41
CA ARG A 276 -16.12 31.99 5.92
C ARG A 276 -16.09 33.49 5.63
N ALA A 277 -15.17 34.23 6.23
CA ALA A 277 -15.08 35.68 6.05
C ALA A 277 -14.23 36.03 4.81
N ASP A 278 -14.70 36.99 4.03
CA ASP A 278 -13.94 37.56 2.90
C ASP A 278 -12.79 38.45 3.37
N ILE A 279 -12.93 39.08 4.54
CA ILE A 279 -11.95 40.02 5.11
C ILE A 279 -11.64 39.61 6.55
N TYR A 280 -10.35 39.41 6.83
CA TYR A 280 -9.84 39.20 8.19
C TYR A 280 -9.14 40.45 8.69
N LEU A 281 -9.70 41.07 9.72
CA LEU A 281 -9.09 42.18 10.45
C LEU A 281 -8.31 41.62 11.64
N SER A 282 -7.02 41.96 11.72
CA SER A 282 -6.17 41.59 12.85
C SER A 282 -5.32 42.79 13.28
N PRO A 283 -5.02 42.94 14.58
CA PRO A 283 -4.12 43.99 15.04
C PRO A 283 -2.71 43.74 14.50
N PRO A 284 -1.96 44.81 14.18
CA PRO A 284 -0.60 44.69 13.69
C PRO A 284 0.27 43.97 14.73
N SER A 285 0.92 42.89 14.33
CA SER A 285 1.83 42.14 15.19
C SER A 285 3.14 41.82 14.47
N LEU A 286 4.22 41.76 15.25
CA LEU A 286 5.56 41.41 14.76
C LEU A 286 5.77 39.89 14.68
N LEU A 287 4.86 39.10 15.25
CA LEU A 287 4.92 37.64 15.30
C LEU A 287 3.56 37.09 14.83
N SER A 288 3.54 36.42 13.67
CA SER A 288 2.31 35.82 13.15
C SER A 288 1.76 34.81 14.16
N ASN A 289 0.45 34.87 14.42
CA ASN A 289 -0.29 33.93 15.28
C ASN A 289 -0.13 34.10 16.82
N GLN A 290 0.57 35.13 17.30
CA GLN A 290 0.61 35.51 18.73
C GLN A 290 0.09 36.94 18.93
N ASN A 291 -1.15 37.18 18.53
CA ASN A 291 -1.81 38.46 18.77
C ASN A 291 -2.32 38.51 20.21
N SER A 292 -1.53 39.11 21.10
CA SER A 292 -1.95 39.47 22.46
C SER A 292 -2.73 40.79 22.53
N GLN A 293 -2.73 41.56 21.44
CA GLN A 293 -3.43 42.83 21.34
C GLN A 293 -4.88 42.63 20.91
N PHE A 294 -5.78 43.46 21.44
CA PHE A 294 -7.20 43.47 21.09
C PHE A 294 -7.46 44.60 20.09
N ILE A 295 -8.42 44.38 19.19
CA ILE A 295 -8.95 45.44 18.32
C ILE A 295 -9.86 46.34 19.20
N ASP A 296 -9.73 47.65 19.07
CA ASP A 296 -10.57 48.60 19.78
C ASP A 296 -12.06 48.41 19.43
N ASN A 297 -12.92 48.37 20.46
CA ASN A 297 -14.35 48.16 20.31
C ASN A 297 -15.02 49.28 19.49
N LEU A 298 -14.47 50.50 19.49
CA LEU A 298 -14.99 51.60 18.66
C LEU A 298 -14.80 51.32 17.16
N LEU A 299 -13.65 50.75 16.78
CA LEU A 299 -13.39 50.38 15.38
C LEU A 299 -14.26 49.21 14.95
N VAL A 300 -14.39 48.20 15.81
CA VAL A 300 -15.30 47.07 15.59
C VAL A 300 -16.71 47.56 15.29
N ASN A 301 -17.29 48.40 16.16
CA ASN A 301 -18.66 48.89 15.98
C ASN A 301 -18.84 49.72 14.70
N LYS A 302 -17.83 50.53 14.34
CA LYS A 302 -17.85 51.33 13.11
C LYS A 302 -17.95 50.45 11.87
N TYR A 303 -17.12 49.41 11.78
CA TYR A 303 -17.09 48.53 10.61
C TYR A 303 -18.28 47.56 10.57
N SER A 304 -18.72 47.05 11.74
CA SER A 304 -19.91 46.20 11.83
C SER A 304 -21.22 46.92 11.44
N SER A 305 -21.25 48.26 11.49
CA SER A 305 -22.41 49.06 11.10
C SER A 305 -22.47 49.45 9.62
N LEU A 306 -21.47 49.08 8.82
CA LEU A 306 -21.48 49.39 7.38
C LEU A 306 -22.57 48.57 6.67
N PRO A 307 -23.35 49.18 5.76
CA PRO A 307 -24.44 48.50 5.06
C PRO A 307 -23.96 47.39 4.11
N GLU A 308 -22.66 47.36 3.80
CA GLU A 308 -22.02 46.35 2.95
C GLU A 308 -21.59 45.09 3.74
N VAL A 309 -21.70 45.11 5.08
CA VAL A 309 -21.27 44.02 5.96
C VAL A 309 -22.47 43.17 6.36
N ASP A 310 -22.54 41.96 5.80
CA ASP A 310 -23.64 41.02 6.04
C ASP A 310 -23.52 40.32 7.42
N PHE A 311 -22.31 39.93 7.82
CA PHE A 311 -22.07 39.24 9.09
C PHE A 311 -20.69 39.57 9.69
N THR A 312 -20.61 39.67 11.01
CA THR A 312 -19.35 39.82 11.75
C THR A 312 -19.16 38.71 12.77
N SER A 313 -17.96 38.15 12.82
CA SER A 313 -17.58 37.09 13.77
C SER A 313 -16.36 37.53 14.57
N TYR A 314 -16.40 37.29 15.88
CA TYR A 314 -15.32 37.64 16.80
C TYR A 314 -14.58 36.39 17.22
N TYR A 315 -13.26 36.37 17.00
CA TYR A 315 -12.39 35.33 17.50
C TYR A 315 -11.51 35.89 18.62
N ARG A 316 -11.64 35.35 19.84
CA ARG A 316 -10.82 35.71 20.99
C ARG A 316 -10.08 34.49 21.51
N ARG A 317 -8.75 34.58 21.56
CA ARG A 317 -7.90 33.53 22.11
C ARG A 317 -7.42 33.95 23.49
N PHE A 318 -7.68 33.13 24.50
CA PHE A 318 -7.11 33.28 25.84
C PHE A 318 -6.02 32.22 26.01
N GLN A 319 -4.88 32.64 26.55
CA GLN A 319 -3.79 31.74 26.93
C GLN A 319 -3.72 31.73 28.45
N THR A 320 -3.69 30.54 29.05
CA THR A 320 -3.71 30.39 30.51
C THR A 320 -2.50 29.55 30.95
N GLU A 321 -1.81 29.98 32.01
CA GLU A 321 -0.72 29.19 32.60
C GLU A 321 -1.28 28.39 33.78
N SER A 322 -1.13 27.07 33.73
CA SER A 322 -1.46 26.16 34.84
C SER A 322 -0.24 25.29 35.16
N ASN A 323 0.19 25.32 36.43
CA ASN A 323 1.33 24.57 36.97
C ASN A 323 2.64 24.70 36.15
N GLY A 324 3.02 25.92 35.77
CA GLY A 324 4.30 26.18 35.10
C GLY A 324 4.38 25.71 33.64
N SER A 325 3.27 25.25 33.06
CA SER A 325 3.16 24.96 31.63
C SER A 325 2.16 25.91 30.96
N ARG A 326 2.53 26.43 29.79
CA ARG A 326 1.67 27.28 28.95
C ARG A 326 0.63 26.41 28.25
N ILE A 327 -0.66 26.68 28.47
CA ILE A 327 -1.79 25.97 27.83
C ILE A 327 -2.53 26.90 26.86
#